data_AF-A0A9D5YBK2-F1
#
_entry.id   AF-A0A9D5YBK2-F1
#
_cell.length_a   1.000
_cell.length_b   1.000
_cell.length_c   1.000
_cell.angle_alpha   90.00
_cell.angle_beta   90.00
_cell.angle_gamma   90.00
#
_symmetry.space_group_name_H-M   'P 1'
#
loop_
_entity.id
_entity.type
_entity.pdbx_description
1 polymer ?
#
loop_
_entity_poly.entity_id
_entity_poly.type
_entity_poly.pdbx_seq_one_letter_code
_entity_poly.pdbx_strand_id
1 'polypeptide(L)'
;MKKLLKENKFYIIYFIAVSLLAFVFPLSGDDLTWVTSDGVNLLKNGFADYNGRYLGNISAIVLTRLDFVRPFVKGFTLTTILYLIEKFSGNNSKDYISLSGMLLLFPSMMLIQGVVWTAGFANYCLSAMLIMVCLYIIFYKEKKNFLHIILLVVLGVAGQLFMETYTLFTLIMSAFAIFYFAVKNKKADFASIIYFISCIAGAVIMFTNSVYGSIVSGKHNYQSFSVKDESLFGSLLRPIENLFSKVFSNVLIGCFPVMIVLFIICIAKMKKSNSKNKKIVTAVNIISLLTAVAFGVVTALEFPKYQLIEEVKIYLGFACFFIFLPIALMIFLYFDKKTKLQVGKYLVMIAITSLPFCIIGPVGSRCFLPANLFMIMIAGTLHDFNDGKKVSKAIKTAGVAVFILDLVCYSIISFSCWKKVETARAQVEEGKKVVQLEKTTLGFMLHAPDEEWHHLVARRFCEHNNLPEDTKFEF
;
A
#
# COMPACT_ATOMS: atom_id res chain seq x y z
N MET A 1 23.17 16.62 20.11
CA MET A 1 22.66 15.23 20.21
C MET A 1 21.43 15.08 21.11
N LYS A 2 21.48 15.45 22.41
CA LYS A 2 20.32 15.33 23.34
C LYS A 2 19.04 16.06 22.88
N LYS A 3 19.14 17.25 22.29
CA LYS A 3 17.99 18.01 21.75
C LYS A 3 17.33 17.31 20.55
N LEU A 4 18.14 16.86 19.59
CA LEU A 4 17.70 16.11 18.41
C LEU A 4 17.00 14.79 18.78
N LEU A 5 17.52 14.07 19.77
CA LEU A 5 16.91 12.84 20.30
C LEU A 5 15.59 13.11 21.02
N LYS A 6 15.49 14.22 21.75
CA LYS A 6 14.27 14.61 22.46
C LYS A 6 13.16 15.05 21.51
N GLU A 7 13.51 15.74 20.42
CA GLU A 7 12.57 16.20 19.38
C GLU A 7 12.07 15.05 18.50
N ASN A 8 12.91 14.05 18.21
CA ASN A 8 12.56 12.92 17.34
C ASN A 8 12.25 11.61 18.07
N LYS A 9 12.07 11.64 19.40
CA LYS A 9 11.87 10.44 20.25
C LYS A 9 10.74 9.54 19.74
N PHE A 10 9.64 10.14 19.27
CA PHE A 10 8.49 9.37 18.77
C PHE A 10 8.86 8.55 17.53
N TYR A 11 9.54 9.14 16.56
CA TYR A 11 9.98 8.46 15.34
C TYR A 11 10.96 7.32 15.64
N ILE A 12 11.86 7.53 16.60
CA ILE A 12 12.79 6.49 17.04
C ILE A 12 12.04 5.31 17.68
N ILE A 13 11.07 5.59 18.56
CA ILE A 13 10.25 4.53 19.17
C ILE A 13 9.44 3.79 18.12
N TYR A 14 8.82 4.53 17.18
CA TYR A 14 8.05 3.93 16.10
C TYR A 14 8.93 3.05 15.20
N PHE A 15 10.13 3.52 14.83
CA PHE A 15 11.12 2.74 14.08
C PHE A 15 11.48 1.43 14.78
N ILE A 16 11.80 1.49 16.08
CA ILE A 16 12.14 0.31 16.86
C ILE A 16 10.94 -0.65 16.94
N ALA A 17 9.76 -0.14 17.25
CA ALA A 17 8.55 -0.95 17.36
C ALA A 17 8.23 -1.67 16.05
N VAL A 18 8.19 -0.96 14.93
CA VAL A 18 7.91 -1.55 13.62
C VAL A 18 9.00 -2.53 13.19
N SER A 19 10.27 -2.24 13.48
CA SER A 19 11.36 -3.18 13.21
C SER A 19 11.18 -4.47 14.01
N LEU A 20 10.87 -4.38 15.31
CA LEU A 20 10.58 -5.54 16.18
C LEU A 20 9.39 -6.35 15.66
N LEU A 21 8.32 -5.70 15.23
CA LEU A 21 7.18 -6.38 14.61
C LEU A 21 7.58 -7.07 13.30
N ALA A 22 8.42 -6.41 12.48
CA ALA A 22 8.86 -6.98 11.21
C ALA A 22 9.82 -8.18 11.36
N PHE A 23 10.45 -8.38 12.52
CA PHE A 23 11.23 -9.59 12.81
C PHE A 23 10.38 -10.86 12.88
N VAL A 24 9.08 -10.74 13.21
CA VAL A 24 8.17 -11.89 13.29
C VAL A 24 7.33 -12.08 12.03
N PHE A 25 7.56 -11.31 10.96
CA PHE A 25 6.89 -11.52 9.68
C PHE A 25 7.52 -12.70 8.92
N PRO A 26 6.79 -13.80 8.68
CA PRO A 26 7.30 -14.89 7.87
C PRO A 26 7.26 -14.53 6.38
N LEU A 27 8.07 -15.24 5.60
CA LEU A 27 7.96 -15.22 4.13
C LEU A 27 6.64 -15.87 3.70
N SER A 28 5.98 -15.31 2.69
CA SER A 28 4.69 -15.83 2.20
C SER A 28 4.49 -15.57 0.71
N GLY A 29 3.63 -16.37 0.07
CA GLY A 29 3.31 -16.25 -1.34
C GLY A 29 4.55 -16.41 -2.22
N ASP A 30 4.74 -15.50 -3.16
CA ASP A 30 5.87 -15.55 -4.08
C ASP A 30 7.23 -15.17 -3.45
N ASP A 31 7.30 -14.82 -2.16
CA ASP A 31 8.57 -14.63 -1.43
C ASP A 31 9.49 -15.86 -1.57
N LEU A 32 8.90 -17.05 -1.65
CA LEU A 32 9.61 -18.31 -1.91
C LEU A 32 10.30 -18.33 -3.28
N THR A 33 9.76 -17.64 -4.29
CA THR A 33 10.41 -17.48 -5.59
C THR A 33 11.70 -16.67 -5.46
N TRP A 34 11.63 -15.59 -4.68
CA TRP A 34 12.71 -14.62 -4.56
C TRP A 34 13.87 -15.11 -3.70
N VAL A 35 13.57 -15.94 -2.69
CA VAL A 35 14.58 -16.53 -1.79
C VAL A 35 15.31 -17.74 -2.39
N THR A 36 14.73 -18.39 -3.39
CA THR A 36 15.28 -19.61 -4.03
C THR A 36 16.09 -19.30 -5.30
N SER A 37 16.65 -20.34 -5.90
CA SER A 37 17.41 -20.33 -7.14
C SER A 37 16.63 -19.70 -8.30
N ASP A 38 15.30 -19.83 -8.31
CA ASP A 38 14.42 -19.17 -9.29
C ASP A 38 14.67 -17.66 -9.35
N GLY A 39 14.67 -16.98 -8.20
CA GLY A 39 14.96 -15.54 -8.13
C GLY A 39 16.36 -15.17 -8.63
N VAL A 40 17.36 -16.02 -8.34
CA VAL A 40 18.74 -15.81 -8.82
C VAL A 40 18.84 -16.03 -10.32
N ASN A 41 18.13 -17.02 -10.86
CA ASN A 41 18.09 -17.30 -12.30
C ASN A 41 17.39 -16.18 -13.06
N LEU A 42 16.30 -15.63 -12.51
CA LEU A 42 15.65 -14.42 -13.04
C LEU A 42 16.62 -13.24 -13.07
N LEU A 43 17.39 -13.02 -12.00
CA LEU A 43 18.40 -11.96 -11.95
C LEU A 43 19.52 -12.18 -12.98
N LYS A 44 20.05 -13.40 -13.10
CA LYS A 44 21.10 -13.76 -14.07
C LYS A 44 20.64 -13.54 -15.51
N ASN A 45 19.37 -13.82 -15.79
CA ASN A 45 18.76 -13.59 -17.11
C ASN A 45 18.26 -12.15 -17.30
N GLY A 46 18.62 -11.22 -16.41
CA GLY A 46 18.23 -9.80 -16.52
C GLY A 46 16.72 -9.57 -16.49
N PHE A 47 15.95 -10.48 -15.89
CA PHE A 47 14.48 -10.48 -15.88
C PHE A 47 13.86 -10.47 -17.29
N ALA A 48 14.56 -11.05 -18.28
CA ALA A 48 14.03 -11.25 -19.62
C ALA A 48 12.69 -12.01 -19.56
N ASP A 49 11.71 -11.53 -20.33
CA ASP A 49 10.36 -12.10 -20.45
C ASP A 49 9.56 -12.22 -19.13
N TYR A 50 10.04 -11.61 -18.04
CA TYR A 50 9.35 -11.62 -16.75
C TYR A 50 8.56 -10.33 -16.52
N ASN A 51 9.23 -9.22 -16.22
CA ASN A 51 8.67 -7.86 -16.20
C ASN A 51 9.78 -6.80 -16.06
N GLY A 52 9.43 -5.53 -16.32
CA GLY A 52 10.34 -4.40 -16.19
C GLY A 52 10.51 -3.86 -14.76
N ARG A 53 10.05 -4.58 -13.72
CA ARG A 53 10.16 -4.15 -12.30
C ARG A 53 11.54 -4.47 -11.74
N TYR A 54 12.61 -4.06 -12.43
CA TYR A 54 13.97 -4.49 -12.14
C TYR A 54 14.38 -4.22 -10.69
N LEU A 55 14.22 -2.99 -10.19
CA LEU A 55 14.60 -2.65 -8.81
C LEU A 55 13.61 -3.21 -7.78
N GLY A 56 12.34 -3.35 -8.15
CA GLY A 56 11.35 -4.05 -7.33
C GLY A 56 11.73 -5.51 -7.08
N ASN A 57 12.07 -6.24 -8.15
CA ASN A 57 12.48 -7.63 -8.10
C ASN A 57 13.84 -7.81 -7.41
N ILE A 58 14.83 -6.95 -7.71
CA ILE A 58 16.13 -6.96 -7.00
C ILE A 58 15.92 -6.73 -5.50
N SER A 59 15.06 -5.76 -5.14
CA SER A 59 14.74 -5.50 -3.74
C SER A 59 14.05 -6.70 -3.08
N ALA A 60 13.14 -7.38 -3.79
CA ALA A 60 12.53 -8.61 -3.29
C ALA A 60 13.58 -9.70 -3.03
N ILE A 61 14.49 -9.97 -3.98
CA ILE A 61 15.59 -10.95 -3.83
C ILE A 61 16.48 -10.60 -2.64
N VAL A 62 16.90 -9.35 -2.53
CA VAL A 62 17.79 -8.90 -1.44
C VAL A 62 17.08 -9.03 -0.09
N LEU A 63 15.84 -8.57 0.01
CA LEU A 63 15.12 -8.54 1.29
C LEU A 63 14.66 -9.92 1.74
N THR A 64 14.30 -10.85 0.85
CA THR A 64 13.94 -12.22 1.25
C THR A 64 15.15 -13.03 1.71
N ARG A 65 16.36 -12.69 1.25
CA ARG A 65 17.62 -13.37 1.62
C ARG A 65 18.32 -12.76 2.83
N LEU A 66 18.04 -11.51 3.19
CA LEU A 66 18.65 -10.83 4.33
C LEU A 66 17.65 -10.69 5.50
N ASP A 67 17.39 -11.80 6.19
CA ASP A 67 16.40 -11.88 7.27
C ASP A 67 16.64 -10.89 8.41
N PHE A 68 17.90 -10.58 8.72
CA PHE A 68 18.24 -9.60 9.76
C PHE A 68 18.08 -8.15 9.30
N VAL A 69 18.33 -7.85 8.02
CA VAL A 69 18.29 -6.48 7.47
C VAL A 69 16.86 -6.07 7.10
N ARG A 70 16.07 -7.03 6.58
CA ARG A 70 14.70 -6.80 6.12
C ARG A 70 13.82 -6.06 7.15
N PRO A 71 13.80 -6.44 8.45
CA PRO A 71 13.00 -5.74 9.46
C PRO A 71 13.35 -4.27 9.62
N PHE A 72 14.65 -3.91 9.60
CA PHE A 72 15.08 -2.52 9.70
C PHE A 72 14.73 -1.71 8.46
N VAL A 73 14.78 -2.31 7.27
CA VAL A 73 14.32 -1.64 6.04
C VAL A 73 12.81 -1.37 6.12
N LYS A 74 12.00 -2.34 6.58
CA LYS A 74 10.56 -2.14 6.81
C LYS A 74 10.28 -1.04 7.83
N GLY A 75 10.98 -1.06 8.96
CA GLY A 75 10.90 -0.02 9.99
C GLY A 75 11.29 1.37 9.49
N PHE A 76 12.39 1.47 8.74
CA PHE A 76 12.87 2.72 8.15
C PHE A 76 11.86 3.29 7.15
N THR A 77 11.32 2.45 6.27
CA THR A 77 10.35 2.84 5.25
C THR A 77 9.08 3.41 5.87
N LEU A 78 8.46 2.68 6.82
CA LEU A 78 7.23 3.14 7.47
C LEU A 78 7.45 4.37 8.36
N THR A 79 8.60 4.47 9.02
CA THR A 79 8.95 5.65 9.82
C THR A 79 9.14 6.88 8.95
N THR A 80 9.77 6.72 7.78
CA THR A 80 9.96 7.80 6.80
C THR A 80 8.62 8.24 6.22
N ILE A 81 7.74 7.30 5.87
CA ILE A 81 6.36 7.60 5.44
C ILE A 81 5.64 8.41 6.53
N LEU A 82 5.70 7.97 7.79
CA LEU A 82 5.05 8.65 8.91
C LEU A 82 5.58 10.07 9.12
N TYR A 83 6.90 10.24 9.03
CA TYR A 83 7.54 11.56 9.08
C TYR A 83 7.06 12.46 7.94
N LEU A 84 6.96 11.93 6.72
CA LEU A 84 6.49 12.68 5.57
C LEU A 84 5.00 13.03 5.69
N ILE A 85 4.15 12.16 6.24
CA ILE A 85 2.74 12.47 6.55
C ILE A 85 2.64 13.71 7.47
N GLU A 86 3.46 13.80 8.52
CA GLU A 86 3.53 15.00 9.38
C GLU A 86 3.85 16.25 8.54
N LYS A 87 4.85 16.16 7.66
CA LYS A 87 5.28 17.30 6.84
C LYS A 87 4.27 17.72 5.78
N PHE A 88 3.63 16.76 5.11
CA PHE A 88 2.60 17.05 4.10
C PHE A 88 1.35 17.64 4.73
N SER A 89 0.83 17.00 5.78
CA SER A 89 -0.38 17.47 6.47
C SER A 89 -0.20 18.85 7.13
N GLY A 90 1.05 19.22 7.47
CA GLY A 90 1.34 20.41 8.26
C GLY A 90 0.87 20.28 9.72
N ASN A 91 0.46 19.08 10.14
CA ASN A 91 -0.02 18.80 11.48
C ASN A 91 1.07 18.07 12.28
N ASN A 92 1.72 18.80 13.18
CA ASN A 92 2.76 18.27 14.06
C ASN A 92 2.21 17.78 15.41
N SER A 93 0.89 17.65 15.56
CA SER A 93 0.29 17.14 16.78
C SER A 93 0.74 15.71 17.03
N LYS A 94 1.28 15.46 18.23
CA LYS A 94 1.67 14.11 18.66
C LYS A 94 0.53 13.11 18.55
N ASP A 95 -0.71 13.56 18.70
CA ASP A 95 -1.89 12.71 18.62
C ASP A 95 -2.20 12.32 17.17
N TYR A 96 -2.04 13.27 16.24
CA TYR A 96 -2.18 12.98 14.81
C TYR A 96 -1.07 12.03 14.33
N ILE A 97 0.17 12.25 14.73
CA ILE A 97 1.29 11.38 14.36
C ILE A 97 1.08 9.98 14.96
N SER A 98 0.62 9.89 16.22
CA SER A 98 0.30 8.60 16.85
C SER A 98 -0.83 7.87 16.12
N LEU A 99 -1.90 8.59 15.77
CA LEU A 99 -3.03 8.05 15.01
C LEU A 99 -2.60 7.57 13.63
N SER A 100 -1.77 8.35 12.94
CA SER A 100 -1.24 7.99 11.62
C SER A 100 -0.37 6.73 11.71
N GLY A 101 0.51 6.64 12.70
CA GLY A 101 1.31 5.45 12.95
C GLY A 101 0.47 4.20 13.23
N MET A 102 -0.62 4.33 14.00
CA MET A 102 -1.58 3.26 14.23
C MET A 102 -2.29 2.85 12.94
N LEU A 103 -2.76 3.80 12.13
CA LEU A 103 -3.46 3.51 10.87
C LEU A 103 -2.57 2.79 9.86
N LEU A 104 -1.26 3.06 9.85
CA LEU A 104 -0.28 2.35 9.03
C LEU A 104 -0.05 0.91 9.48
N LEU A 105 -0.24 0.62 10.77
CA LEU A 105 -0.09 -0.71 11.35
C LEU A 105 -1.44 -1.44 11.49
N PHE A 106 -2.55 -0.83 11.09
CA PHE A 106 -3.85 -1.46 11.27
C PHE A 106 -3.93 -2.78 10.47
N PRO A 107 -4.38 -3.90 11.08
CA PRO A 107 -4.42 -5.22 10.46
C PRO A 107 -5.45 -5.26 9.33
N SER A 108 -5.02 -4.82 8.16
CA SER A 108 -5.81 -4.68 6.94
C SER A 108 -5.15 -5.46 5.80
N MET A 109 -5.90 -5.74 4.74
CA MET A 109 -5.34 -6.34 3.53
C MET A 109 -4.18 -5.53 2.95
N MET A 110 -4.16 -4.22 3.18
CA MET A 110 -3.07 -3.34 2.79
C MET A 110 -1.81 -3.56 3.64
N LEU A 111 -1.92 -3.82 4.94
CA LEU A 111 -0.77 -4.21 5.77
C LEU A 111 -0.22 -5.58 5.32
N ILE A 112 -1.10 -6.56 5.14
CA ILE A 112 -0.73 -7.93 4.74
C ILE A 112 0.01 -7.92 3.39
N GLN A 113 -0.59 -7.30 2.38
CA GLN A 113 -0.06 -7.31 1.02
C GLN A 113 0.99 -6.22 0.75
N GLY A 114 1.03 -5.16 1.55
CA GLY A 114 1.91 -4.00 1.33
C GLY A 114 3.10 -3.93 2.27
N VAL A 115 3.05 -4.59 3.42
CA VAL A 115 4.11 -4.52 4.45
C VAL A 115 4.61 -5.90 4.84
N VAL A 116 3.73 -6.83 5.16
CA VAL A 116 4.11 -8.17 5.66
C VAL A 116 4.75 -8.99 4.56
N TRP A 117 4.04 -9.16 3.43
CA TRP A 117 4.57 -9.79 2.22
C TRP A 117 5.78 -9.02 1.68
N THR A 118 6.92 -9.69 1.50
CA THR A 118 8.20 -9.00 1.23
C THR A 118 8.31 -8.50 -0.20
N ALA A 119 7.90 -9.27 -1.19
CA ALA A 119 7.84 -8.79 -2.58
C ALA A 119 6.80 -7.68 -2.75
N GLY A 120 5.67 -7.76 -2.04
CA GLY A 120 4.68 -6.69 -1.95
C GLY A 120 5.27 -5.41 -1.32
N PHE A 121 5.99 -5.53 -0.21
CA PHE A 121 6.68 -4.41 0.42
C PHE A 121 7.69 -3.74 -0.51
N ALA A 122 8.53 -4.53 -1.17
CA ALA A 122 9.55 -4.06 -2.10
C ALA A 122 8.94 -3.24 -3.25
N ASN A 123 7.86 -3.73 -3.86
CA ASN A 123 7.26 -3.09 -5.04
C ASN A 123 6.31 -1.92 -4.68
N TYR A 124 5.66 -1.94 -3.52
CA TYR A 124 4.57 -1.00 -3.19
C TYR A 124 4.90 -0.04 -2.05
N CYS A 125 5.35 -0.54 -0.89
CA CYS A 125 5.59 0.33 0.27
C CYS A 125 6.90 1.09 0.15
N LEU A 126 7.97 0.40 -0.28
CA LEU A 126 9.25 1.04 -0.54
C LEU A 126 9.15 2.09 -1.65
N SER A 127 8.48 1.75 -2.75
CA SER A 127 8.24 2.70 -3.84
C SER A 127 7.38 3.90 -3.40
N ALA A 128 6.33 3.69 -2.61
CA ALA A 128 5.52 4.77 -2.03
C ALA A 128 6.33 5.71 -1.13
N MET A 129 7.29 5.20 -0.36
CA MET A 129 8.21 6.07 0.38
C MET A 129 9.04 6.94 -0.56
N LEU A 130 9.61 6.38 -1.63
CA LEU A 130 10.39 7.12 -2.61
C LEU A 130 9.57 8.23 -3.30
N ILE A 131 8.29 7.96 -3.60
CA ILE A 131 7.33 8.98 -4.08
C ILE A 131 7.30 10.17 -3.17
N MET A 132 7.02 9.89 -1.90
CA MET A 132 6.73 10.92 -0.94
C MET A 132 7.97 11.79 -0.71
N VAL A 133 9.17 11.20 -0.78
CA VAL A 133 10.43 11.93 -0.78
C VAL A 133 10.52 12.87 -1.98
N CYS A 134 10.31 12.38 -3.21
CA CYS A 134 10.35 13.22 -4.42
C CYS A 134 9.31 14.34 -4.39
N LEU A 135 8.05 14.03 -4.04
CA LEU A 135 6.98 15.00 -3.94
C LEU A 135 7.26 16.04 -2.84
N TYR A 136 7.86 15.64 -1.73
CA TYR A 136 8.23 16.56 -0.65
C TYR A 136 9.30 17.54 -1.12
N ILE A 137 10.31 17.06 -1.84
CA ILE A 137 11.35 17.92 -2.43
C ILE A 137 10.74 18.89 -3.45
N ILE A 138 9.84 18.41 -4.31
CA ILE A 138 9.25 19.23 -5.39
C ILE A 138 8.32 20.31 -4.82
N PHE A 139 7.38 19.93 -3.96
CA PHE A 139 6.27 20.78 -3.55
C PHE A 139 6.47 21.51 -2.21
N TYR A 140 7.32 20.99 -1.31
CA TYR A 140 7.45 21.50 0.07
C TYR A 140 8.83 22.05 0.40
N LYS A 141 9.89 21.70 -0.34
CA LYS A 141 11.19 22.36 -0.19
C LYS A 141 11.23 23.65 -1.00
N GLU A 142 11.30 24.78 -0.29
CA GLU A 142 11.41 26.11 -0.89
C GLU A 142 12.73 26.30 -1.66
N LYS A 143 13.85 25.89 -1.06
CA LYS A 143 15.18 25.97 -1.68
C LYS A 143 15.71 24.57 -1.96
N LYS A 144 15.97 24.29 -3.24
CA LYS A 144 16.51 23.02 -3.72
C LYS A 144 17.99 23.20 -4.02
N ASN A 145 18.85 22.55 -3.24
CA ASN A 145 20.30 22.54 -3.50
C ASN A 145 20.66 21.43 -4.53
N PHE A 146 21.93 21.39 -4.93
CA PHE A 146 22.43 20.41 -5.90
C PHE A 146 22.17 18.95 -5.51
N LEU A 147 22.27 18.60 -4.22
CA LEU A 147 21.96 17.25 -3.73
C LEU A 147 20.49 16.89 -3.92
N HIS A 148 19.57 17.84 -3.78
CA HIS A 148 18.15 17.60 -4.06
C HIS A 148 17.93 17.30 -5.55
N ILE A 149 18.65 17.98 -6.44
CA ILE A 149 18.55 17.73 -7.88
C ILE A 149 19.10 16.34 -8.22
N ILE A 150 20.28 15.98 -7.69
CA ILE A 150 20.83 14.62 -7.85
C ILE A 150 19.83 13.58 -7.34
N LEU A 151 19.26 13.80 -6.16
CA LEU A 151 18.30 12.86 -5.57
C LEU A 151 17.05 12.73 -6.45
N LEU A 152 16.53 13.83 -7.01
CA LEU A 152 15.40 13.77 -7.94
C LEU A 152 15.76 13.02 -9.23
N VAL A 153 16.99 13.14 -9.74
CA VAL A 153 17.42 12.37 -10.92
C VAL A 153 17.48 10.88 -10.60
N VAL A 154 18.20 10.53 -9.54
CA VAL A 154 18.40 9.13 -9.13
C VAL A 154 17.06 8.47 -8.80
N LEU A 155 16.24 9.12 -7.96
CA LEU A 155 14.94 8.57 -7.58
C LEU A 155 13.91 8.66 -8.70
N GLY A 156 14.03 9.63 -9.61
CA GLY A 156 13.19 9.76 -10.79
C GLY A 156 13.35 8.56 -11.72
N VAL A 157 14.59 8.14 -12.00
CA VAL A 157 14.87 6.94 -12.80
C VAL A 157 14.56 5.67 -12.00
N ALA A 158 15.14 5.53 -10.80
CA ALA A 158 15.01 4.32 -10.00
C ALA A 158 13.56 4.03 -9.59
N GLY A 159 12.78 5.07 -9.29
CA GLY A 159 11.38 4.94 -8.89
C GLY A 159 10.54 4.19 -9.93
N GLN A 160 10.81 4.39 -11.22
CA GLN A 160 10.03 3.73 -12.29
C GLN A 160 10.22 2.21 -12.29
N LEU A 161 11.37 1.72 -11.81
CA LEU A 161 11.73 0.32 -11.92
C LEU A 161 11.12 -0.56 -10.80
N PHE A 162 10.14 -0.03 -10.06
CA PHE A 162 9.42 -0.74 -9.01
C PHE A 162 8.06 -1.27 -9.45
N MET A 163 7.25 -0.49 -10.17
CA MET A 163 5.89 -0.90 -10.52
C MET A 163 5.31 -0.09 -11.68
N GLU A 164 4.56 -0.70 -12.59
CA GLU A 164 4.06 -0.06 -13.81
C GLU A 164 3.10 1.08 -13.47
N THR A 165 2.17 0.84 -12.55
CA THR A 165 1.20 1.86 -12.13
C THR A 165 1.90 2.99 -11.39
N TYR A 166 3.01 2.68 -10.71
CA TYR A 166 3.82 3.68 -10.07
C TYR A 166 4.54 4.57 -11.10
N THR A 167 5.06 3.95 -12.16
CA THR A 167 5.67 4.66 -13.29
C THR A 167 4.70 5.65 -13.92
N LEU A 168 3.49 5.18 -14.25
CA LEU A 168 2.44 6.04 -14.80
C LEU A 168 2.06 7.18 -13.85
N PHE A 169 1.90 6.87 -12.56
CA PHE A 169 1.59 7.88 -11.55
C PHE A 169 2.65 8.98 -11.51
N THR A 170 3.94 8.64 -11.44
CA THR A 170 4.99 9.68 -11.35
C THR A 170 5.11 10.50 -12.62
N LEU A 171 4.92 9.91 -13.80
CA LEU A 171 4.90 10.64 -15.06
C LEU A 171 3.78 11.68 -15.08
N ILE A 172 2.55 11.28 -14.74
CA ILE A 172 1.41 12.21 -14.66
C ILE A 172 1.66 13.28 -13.59
N MET A 173 2.16 12.90 -12.43
CA MET A 173 2.39 13.83 -11.33
C MET A 173 3.52 14.83 -11.59
N SER A 174 4.60 14.40 -12.24
CA SER A 174 5.71 15.28 -12.58
C SER A 174 5.35 16.23 -13.73
N ALA A 175 4.57 15.79 -14.71
CA ALA A 175 3.94 16.67 -15.70
C ALA A 175 3.01 17.69 -15.04
N PHE A 176 2.16 17.23 -14.10
CA PHE A 176 1.30 18.13 -13.31
C PHE A 176 2.11 19.14 -12.50
N ALA A 177 3.23 18.74 -11.89
CA ALA A 177 4.08 19.65 -11.13
C ALA A 177 4.65 20.77 -12.02
N ILE A 178 5.11 20.43 -13.23
CA ILE A 178 5.57 21.41 -14.23
C ILE A 178 4.45 22.41 -14.55
N PHE A 179 3.27 21.90 -14.89
CA PHE A 179 2.11 22.74 -15.20
C PHE A 179 1.72 23.63 -14.01
N TYR A 180 1.64 23.07 -12.81
CA TYR A 180 1.31 23.79 -11.58
C TYR A 180 2.26 24.96 -11.33
N PHE A 181 3.57 24.75 -11.43
CA PHE A 181 4.56 25.81 -11.24
C PHE A 181 4.59 26.81 -12.40
N ALA A 182 4.40 26.36 -13.64
CA ALA A 182 4.27 27.24 -14.80
C ALA A 182 3.10 28.22 -14.64
N VAL A 183 1.94 27.75 -14.17
CA VAL A 183 0.78 28.60 -13.90
C VAL A 183 1.01 29.50 -12.68
N LYS A 184 1.46 28.93 -11.56
CA LYS A 184 1.60 29.66 -10.29
C LYS A 184 2.71 30.72 -10.31
N ASN A 185 3.86 30.39 -10.89
CA ASN A 185 5.06 31.22 -10.86
C ASN A 185 5.33 31.90 -12.22
N LYS A 186 4.45 31.72 -13.22
CA LYS A 186 4.66 32.13 -14.62
C LYS A 186 5.91 31.52 -15.28
N LYS A 187 6.50 30.48 -14.66
CA LYS A 187 7.69 29.76 -15.14
C LYS A 187 7.71 28.36 -14.56
N ALA A 188 8.05 27.38 -15.39
CA ALA A 188 8.24 26.01 -14.94
C ALA A 188 9.44 25.90 -13.98
N ASP A 189 9.27 25.13 -12.91
CA ASP A 189 10.32 24.87 -11.92
C ASP A 189 11.37 23.91 -12.51
N PHE A 190 12.63 24.30 -12.48
CA PHE A 190 13.74 23.51 -13.04
C PHE A 190 13.81 22.10 -12.45
N ALA A 191 13.63 21.96 -11.13
CA ALA A 191 13.67 20.67 -10.47
C ALA A 191 12.51 19.75 -10.92
N SER A 192 11.33 20.32 -11.17
CA SER A 192 10.17 19.58 -11.70
C SER A 192 10.42 19.09 -13.14
N ILE A 193 11.08 19.90 -13.97
CA ILE A 193 11.49 19.49 -15.33
C ILE A 193 12.50 18.35 -15.29
N ILE A 194 13.57 18.49 -14.49
CA ILE A 194 14.60 17.46 -14.35
C ILE A 194 14.01 16.15 -13.81
N TYR A 195 13.11 16.23 -12.83
CA TYR A 195 12.41 15.05 -12.32
C TYR A 195 11.57 14.38 -13.41
N PHE A 196 10.80 15.14 -14.21
CA PHE A 196 10.01 14.58 -15.31
C PHE A 196 10.87 13.87 -16.37
N ILE A 197 11.98 14.48 -16.79
CA ILE A 197 12.93 13.85 -17.73
C ILE A 197 13.49 12.54 -17.15
N SER A 198 13.80 12.55 -15.84
CA SER A 198 14.30 11.36 -15.14
C SER A 198 13.26 10.26 -15.06
N CYS A 199 11.98 10.61 -14.81
CA CYS A 199 10.87 9.67 -14.88
C CYS A 199 10.69 9.10 -16.29
N ILE A 200 10.82 9.91 -17.35
CA ILE A 200 10.76 9.41 -18.73
C ILE A 200 11.89 8.40 -18.98
N ALA A 201 13.12 8.73 -18.59
CA ALA A 201 14.25 7.82 -18.77
C ALA A 201 14.04 6.48 -18.05
N GLY A 202 13.58 6.50 -16.79
CA GLY A 202 13.24 5.28 -16.05
C GLY A 202 12.07 4.51 -16.67
N ALA A 203 11.06 5.20 -17.21
CA ALA A 203 9.92 4.57 -17.87
C ALA A 203 10.34 3.86 -19.17
N VAL A 204 11.25 4.46 -19.95
CA VAL A 204 11.84 3.81 -21.13
C VAL A 204 12.58 2.54 -20.71
N ILE A 205 13.40 2.59 -19.65
CA ILE A 205 14.09 1.39 -19.15
C ILE A 205 13.07 0.32 -18.71
N MET A 206 12.03 0.69 -17.98
CA MET A 206 10.99 -0.24 -17.56
C MET A 206 10.30 -0.92 -18.75
N PHE A 207 9.76 -0.12 -19.68
CA PHE A 207 8.90 -0.63 -20.75
C PHE A 207 9.65 -1.17 -21.98
N THR A 208 10.99 -1.12 -21.99
CA THR A 208 11.81 -1.81 -23.01
C THR A 208 11.93 -3.32 -22.77
N ASN A 209 11.48 -3.83 -21.61
CA ASN A 209 11.43 -5.27 -21.37
C ASN A 209 10.55 -5.96 -22.43
N SER A 210 11.02 -7.10 -22.96
CA SER A 210 10.39 -7.85 -24.05
C SER A 210 8.94 -8.26 -23.74
N VAL A 211 8.60 -8.45 -22.45
CA VAL A 211 7.24 -8.83 -22.06
C VAL A 211 6.21 -7.80 -22.52
N TYR A 212 6.52 -6.49 -22.48
CA TYR A 212 5.56 -5.45 -22.86
C TYR A 212 5.34 -5.39 -24.37
N GLY A 213 6.39 -5.60 -25.18
CA GLY A 213 6.25 -5.75 -26.63
C GLY A 213 5.40 -6.96 -27.00
N SER A 214 5.56 -8.06 -26.25
CA SER A 214 4.78 -9.28 -26.45
C SER A 214 3.28 -9.11 -26.11
N ILE A 215 2.97 -8.32 -25.08
CA ILE A 215 1.60 -7.93 -24.69
C ILE A 215 0.94 -7.09 -25.79
N VAL A 216 1.65 -6.08 -26.32
CA VAL A 216 1.15 -5.23 -27.41
C VAL A 216 0.94 -6.03 -28.70
N SER A 217 1.78 -7.03 -28.96
CA SER A 217 1.66 -7.92 -30.13
C SER A 217 0.58 -9.02 -29.98
N GLY A 218 -0.10 -9.12 -28.83
CA GLY A 218 -1.14 -10.10 -28.57
C GLY A 218 -0.65 -11.54 -28.41
N LYS A 219 0.66 -11.77 -28.21
CA LYS A 219 1.27 -13.12 -28.16
C LYS A 219 1.28 -13.76 -26.76
N HIS A 220 1.08 -12.99 -25.70
CA HIS A 220 1.02 -13.50 -24.32
C HIS A 220 -0.31 -13.16 -23.62
N ASN A 221 -0.97 -14.19 -23.08
CA ASN A 221 -2.20 -14.10 -22.29
C ASN A 221 -1.99 -13.52 -20.87
N TYR A 222 -0.81 -12.97 -20.52
CA TYR A 222 -0.52 -12.57 -19.15
C TYR A 222 -1.21 -11.27 -18.71
N GLN A 223 -1.74 -10.50 -19.65
CA GLN A 223 -2.73 -9.46 -19.40
C GLN A 223 -3.62 -9.40 -20.64
N SER A 224 -4.78 -10.04 -20.60
CA SER A 224 -5.79 -9.82 -21.63
C SER A 224 -6.21 -8.35 -21.58
N PHE A 225 -5.62 -7.52 -22.45
CA PHE A 225 -6.41 -6.50 -23.10
C PHE A 225 -7.49 -7.29 -23.84
N SER A 226 -8.64 -7.49 -23.18
CA SER A 226 -9.79 -8.20 -23.73
C SER A 226 -10.45 -7.36 -24.82
N VAL A 227 -9.69 -6.96 -25.84
CA VAL A 227 -10.22 -6.48 -27.10
C VAL A 227 -10.52 -7.73 -27.94
N LYS A 228 -11.45 -8.54 -27.45
CA LYS A 228 -12.13 -9.55 -28.27
C LYS A 228 -13.59 -9.11 -28.36
N ASP A 229 -13.95 -8.62 -29.53
CA ASP A 229 -15.32 -8.50 -30.05
C ASP A 229 -16.38 -7.98 -29.07
N GLU A 230 -16.23 -6.73 -28.61
CA GLU A 230 -17.31 -6.02 -27.91
C GLU A 230 -17.75 -4.80 -28.73
N SER A 231 -19.06 -4.59 -28.79
CA SER A 231 -19.66 -3.37 -29.33
C SER A 231 -19.02 -2.12 -28.70
N LEU A 232 -18.99 -0.99 -29.43
CA LEU A 232 -18.54 0.31 -28.92
C LEU A 232 -19.08 0.63 -27.52
N PHE A 233 -20.30 0.16 -27.21
CA PHE A 233 -20.94 0.31 -25.90
C PHE A 233 -20.26 -0.49 -24.77
N GLY A 234 -19.83 -1.73 -25.01
CA GLY A 234 -19.07 -2.55 -24.04
C GLY A 234 -17.68 -1.97 -23.74
N SER A 235 -17.02 -1.43 -24.77
CA SER A 235 -15.72 -0.77 -24.60
C SER A 235 -15.77 0.51 -23.75
N LEU A 236 -16.92 1.20 -23.69
CA LEU A 236 -17.14 2.41 -22.88
C LEU A 236 -17.55 2.10 -21.44
N LEU A 237 -18.23 0.98 -21.19
CA LEU A 237 -18.65 0.57 -19.83
C LEU A 237 -17.53 -0.08 -19.04
N ARG A 238 -16.59 -0.77 -19.68
CA ARG A 238 -15.52 -1.48 -18.99
C ARG A 238 -14.63 -0.61 -18.08
N PRO A 239 -14.23 0.62 -18.45
CA PRO A 239 -13.53 1.51 -17.53
C PRO A 239 -14.36 1.88 -16.29
N ILE A 240 -15.69 2.00 -16.46
CA ILE A 240 -16.63 2.29 -15.36
C ILE A 240 -16.77 1.07 -14.46
N GLU A 241 -16.95 -0.12 -15.03
CA GLU A 241 -16.98 -1.38 -14.27
C GLU A 241 -15.69 -1.56 -13.47
N ASN A 242 -14.52 -1.37 -14.09
CA ASN A 242 -13.23 -1.44 -13.40
C ASN A 242 -13.10 -0.37 -12.31
N LEU A 243 -13.63 0.83 -12.52
CA LEU A 243 -13.64 1.87 -11.49
C LEU A 243 -14.41 1.41 -10.23
N PHE A 244 -15.55 0.75 -10.39
CA PHE A 244 -16.31 0.24 -9.24
C PHE A 244 -15.75 -1.07 -8.69
N SER A 245 -15.54 -2.06 -9.55
CA SER A 245 -15.14 -3.42 -9.18
C SER A 245 -13.69 -3.55 -8.72
N LYS A 246 -12.77 -2.73 -9.24
CA LYS A 246 -11.33 -2.77 -8.93
C LYS A 246 -10.88 -1.59 -8.09
N VAL A 247 -11.31 -0.36 -8.40
CA VAL A 247 -10.84 0.82 -7.66
C VAL A 247 -11.61 1.02 -6.37
N PHE A 248 -12.91 1.30 -6.44
CA PHE A 248 -13.70 1.64 -5.25
C PHE A 248 -13.74 0.49 -4.23
N SER A 249 -13.96 -0.74 -4.69
CA SER A 249 -13.98 -1.92 -3.82
C SER A 249 -12.67 -2.09 -3.03
N ASN A 250 -11.51 -1.98 -3.68
CA ASN A 250 -10.21 -2.12 -3.02
C ASN A 250 -9.83 -0.92 -2.16
N VAL A 251 -10.29 0.29 -2.52
CA VAL A 251 -10.16 1.46 -1.64
C VAL A 251 -10.94 1.23 -0.34
N LEU A 252 -12.16 0.69 -0.42
CA LEU A 252 -12.95 0.37 0.77
C LEU A 252 -12.29 -0.73 1.60
N ILE A 253 -11.88 -1.84 0.98
CA ILE A 253 -11.21 -2.96 1.68
C ILE A 253 -9.89 -2.52 2.32
N GLY A 254 -9.06 -1.75 1.60
CA GLY A 254 -7.73 -1.36 2.05
C GLY A 254 -7.70 -0.18 3.00
N CYS A 255 -8.69 0.73 2.91
CA CYS A 255 -8.64 2.04 3.57
C CYS A 255 -9.79 2.28 4.56
N PHE A 256 -10.65 1.29 4.84
CA PHE A 256 -11.75 1.45 5.79
C PHE A 256 -11.35 2.01 7.18
N PRO A 257 -10.16 1.71 7.77
CA PRO A 257 -9.82 2.25 9.08
C PRO A 257 -9.68 3.77 9.03
N VAL A 258 -9.06 4.28 7.96
CA VAL A 258 -8.92 5.73 7.73
C VAL A 258 -10.28 6.35 7.43
N MET A 259 -11.15 5.66 6.69
CA MET A 259 -12.52 6.12 6.43
C MET A 259 -13.34 6.26 7.71
N ILE A 260 -13.28 5.27 8.62
CA ILE A 260 -13.94 5.33 9.94
C ILE A 260 -13.48 6.58 10.70
N VAL A 261 -12.17 6.82 10.75
CA VAL A 261 -11.60 8.01 11.41
C VAL A 261 -12.11 9.30 10.77
N LEU A 262 -12.15 9.38 9.44
CA LEU A 262 -12.68 10.53 8.71
C LEU A 262 -14.15 10.79 9.07
N PHE A 263 -15.00 9.76 9.09
CA PHE A 263 -16.39 9.89 9.49
C PHE A 263 -16.54 10.38 10.92
N ILE A 264 -15.76 9.86 11.87
CA ILE A 264 -15.78 10.28 13.26
C ILE A 264 -15.40 11.77 13.38
N ILE A 265 -14.32 12.19 12.72
CA ILE A 265 -13.87 13.60 12.70
C ILE A 265 -14.99 14.49 12.15
N CYS A 266 -15.58 14.08 11.04
CA CYS A 266 -16.64 14.83 10.41
C CYS A 266 -17.91 14.92 11.28
N ILE A 267 -18.38 13.83 11.88
CA ILE A 267 -19.52 13.83 12.81
C ILE A 267 -19.24 14.77 14.00
N ALA A 268 -18.03 14.71 14.56
CA ALA A 268 -17.63 15.56 15.67
C ALA A 268 -17.66 17.06 15.29
N LYS A 269 -17.16 17.41 14.10
CA LYS A 269 -17.22 18.78 13.57
C LYS A 269 -18.65 19.22 13.28
N MET A 270 -19.48 18.34 12.72
CA MET A 270 -20.89 18.63 12.42
C MET A 270 -21.72 18.91 13.67
N LYS A 271 -21.47 18.19 14.78
CA LYS A 271 -22.15 18.44 16.06
C LYS A 271 -21.92 19.87 16.58
N LYS A 272 -20.77 20.47 16.27
CA LYS A 272 -20.39 21.84 16.66
C LYS A 272 -20.84 22.92 15.66
N SER A 273 -21.36 22.53 14.49
CA SER A 273 -21.76 23.45 13.44
C SER A 273 -23.14 24.08 13.71
N ASN A 274 -23.28 25.37 13.37
CA ASN A 274 -24.55 26.11 13.44
C ASN A 274 -25.40 25.99 12.16
N SER A 275 -25.02 25.13 11.23
CA SER A 275 -25.74 24.93 9.97
C SER A 275 -27.17 24.39 10.14
N LYS A 276 -28.11 24.91 9.33
CA LYS A 276 -29.48 24.39 9.23
C LYS A 276 -29.51 22.93 8.76
N ASN A 277 -28.56 22.52 7.90
CA ASN A 277 -28.50 21.18 7.32
C ASN A 277 -27.76 20.17 8.23
N LYS A 278 -27.37 20.55 9.45
CA LYS A 278 -26.51 19.71 10.31
C LYS A 278 -27.10 18.34 10.64
N LYS A 279 -28.42 18.25 10.85
CA LYS A 279 -29.10 17.00 11.22
C LYS A 279 -29.01 15.97 10.08
N ILE A 280 -29.39 16.39 8.87
CA ILE A 280 -29.36 15.54 7.67
C ILE A 280 -27.93 15.08 7.40
N VAL A 281 -26.98 16.00 7.36
CA VAL A 281 -25.58 15.67 7.09
C VAL A 281 -25.02 14.74 8.17
N THR A 282 -25.33 14.97 9.45
CA THR A 282 -24.90 14.06 10.52
C THR A 282 -25.50 12.66 10.37
N ALA A 283 -26.79 12.56 10.03
CA ALA A 283 -27.46 11.28 9.81
C ALA A 283 -26.83 10.50 8.64
N VAL A 284 -26.59 11.16 7.50
CA VAL A 284 -25.94 10.56 6.34
C VAL A 284 -24.54 10.03 6.69
N ASN A 285 -23.78 10.76 7.52
CA ASN A 285 -22.46 10.29 7.96
C ASN A 285 -22.52 9.14 8.95
N ILE A 286 -23.51 9.11 9.85
CA ILE A 286 -23.72 7.97 10.74
C ILE A 286 -24.05 6.74 9.92
N ILE A 287 -24.93 6.84 8.92
CA ILE A 287 -25.25 5.73 8.02
C ILE A 287 -23.98 5.27 7.30
N SER A 288 -23.22 6.21 6.72
CA SER A 288 -21.96 5.88 6.01
C SER A 288 -20.91 5.22 6.91
N LEU A 289 -20.80 5.68 8.16
CA LEU A 289 -19.94 5.07 9.18
C LEU A 289 -20.39 3.64 9.51
N LEU A 290 -21.69 3.44 9.76
CA LEU A 290 -22.24 2.11 10.04
C LEU A 290 -22.04 1.16 8.86
N THR A 291 -22.22 1.63 7.63
CA THR A 291 -21.93 0.84 6.42
C THR A 291 -20.45 0.48 6.32
N ALA A 292 -19.54 1.43 6.56
CA ALA A 292 -18.10 1.16 6.55
C ALA A 292 -17.68 0.15 7.64
N VAL A 293 -18.25 0.24 8.85
CA VAL A 293 -18.00 -0.71 9.94
C VAL A 293 -18.57 -2.09 9.63
N ALA A 294 -19.83 -2.17 9.21
CA ALA A 294 -20.48 -3.43 8.83
C ALA A 294 -19.69 -4.13 7.73
N PHE A 295 -19.22 -3.38 6.73
CA PHE A 295 -18.36 -3.92 5.69
C PHE A 295 -17.00 -4.38 6.23
N GLY A 296 -16.34 -3.60 7.08
CA GLY A 296 -15.10 -4.01 7.74
C GLY A 296 -15.25 -5.32 8.52
N VAL A 297 -16.40 -5.52 9.17
CA VAL A 297 -16.73 -6.77 9.88
C VAL A 297 -16.96 -7.93 8.90
N VAL A 298 -17.79 -7.74 7.86
CA VAL A 298 -18.05 -8.78 6.85
C VAL A 298 -16.74 -9.20 6.18
N THR A 299 -15.91 -8.25 5.79
CA THR A 299 -14.59 -8.55 5.20
C THR A 299 -13.68 -9.27 6.18
N ALA A 300 -13.64 -8.90 7.45
CA ALA A 300 -12.86 -9.62 8.45
C ALA A 300 -13.36 -11.07 8.69
N LEU A 301 -14.67 -11.32 8.57
CA LEU A 301 -15.28 -12.62 8.86
C LEU A 301 -15.27 -13.58 7.64
N GLU A 302 -15.44 -13.08 6.42
CA GLU A 302 -15.62 -13.91 5.21
C GLU A 302 -14.35 -14.10 4.36
N PHE A 303 -13.31 -13.27 4.55
CA PHE A 303 -12.09 -13.32 3.72
C PHE A 303 -11.23 -14.60 3.79
N PRO A 304 -11.26 -15.44 4.84
CA PRO A 304 -10.53 -16.70 4.79
C PRO A 304 -11.08 -17.70 3.76
N LYS A 305 -12.27 -17.47 3.17
CA LYS A 305 -13.00 -18.51 2.42
C LYS A 305 -13.42 -18.18 0.99
N TYR A 306 -13.54 -16.91 0.59
CA TYR A 306 -14.10 -16.58 -0.73
C TYR A 306 -13.37 -15.42 -1.44
N GLN A 307 -12.94 -15.66 -2.67
CA GLN A 307 -12.80 -14.59 -3.65
C GLN A 307 -14.20 -14.06 -3.93
N LEU A 308 -14.50 -12.83 -3.48
CA LEU A 308 -15.77 -12.18 -3.84
C LEU A 308 -15.91 -12.20 -5.37
N ILE A 309 -17.03 -12.77 -5.84
CA ILE A 309 -17.39 -12.77 -7.26
C ILE A 309 -17.41 -11.31 -7.75
N GLU A 310 -16.98 -11.08 -8.99
CA GLU A 310 -16.77 -9.73 -9.55
C GLU A 310 -18.02 -8.84 -9.46
N GLU A 311 -19.21 -9.44 -9.59
CA GLU A 311 -20.51 -8.81 -9.42
C GLU A 311 -20.66 -8.19 -8.01
N VAL A 312 -20.28 -8.91 -6.96
CA VAL A 312 -20.33 -8.41 -5.58
C VAL A 312 -19.38 -7.22 -5.42
N LYS A 313 -18.19 -7.27 -6.04
CA LYS A 313 -17.24 -6.15 -6.01
C LYS A 313 -17.78 -4.89 -6.68
N ILE A 314 -18.58 -5.03 -7.74
CA ILE A 314 -19.24 -3.89 -8.40
C ILE A 314 -20.24 -3.23 -7.43
N TYR A 315 -21.15 -3.99 -6.82
CA TYR A 315 -22.12 -3.46 -5.86
C TYR A 315 -21.45 -2.81 -4.64
N LEU A 316 -20.39 -3.45 -4.14
CA LEU A 316 -19.54 -2.86 -3.10
C LEU A 316 -18.93 -1.55 -3.57
N GLY A 317 -18.37 -1.50 -4.77
CA GLY A 317 -17.86 -0.28 -5.38
C GLY A 317 -18.88 0.85 -5.41
N PHE A 318 -20.12 0.57 -5.81
CA PHE A 318 -21.21 1.54 -5.76
C PHE A 318 -21.49 2.02 -4.34
N ALA A 319 -21.58 1.10 -3.37
CA ALA A 319 -21.74 1.47 -1.97
C ALA A 319 -20.60 2.39 -1.49
N CYS A 320 -19.34 2.10 -1.85
CA CYS A 320 -18.19 2.97 -1.55
C CYS A 320 -18.38 4.37 -2.09
N PHE A 321 -18.78 4.50 -3.36
CA PHE A 321 -18.98 5.80 -4.00
C PHE A 321 -20.00 6.65 -3.22
N PHE A 322 -21.11 6.04 -2.82
CA PHE A 322 -22.11 6.70 -1.98
C PHE A 322 -21.64 6.97 -0.55
N ILE A 323 -20.65 6.22 -0.04
CA ILE A 323 -19.99 6.49 1.26
C ILE A 323 -19.01 7.67 1.15
N PHE A 324 -18.33 7.86 0.01
CA PHE A 324 -17.41 8.99 -0.21
C PHE A 324 -18.11 10.32 -0.47
N LEU A 325 -19.30 10.29 -1.09
CA LEU A 325 -20.07 11.49 -1.44
C LEU A 325 -20.40 12.38 -0.21
N PRO A 326 -20.84 11.83 0.95
CA PRO A 326 -21.05 12.59 2.19
C PRO A 326 -19.80 13.28 2.73
N ILE A 327 -18.64 12.63 2.65
CA ILE A 327 -17.35 13.20 3.06
C ILE A 327 -17.04 14.41 2.18
N ALA A 328 -17.14 14.25 0.85
CA ALA A 328 -16.90 15.32 -0.11
C ALA A 328 -17.86 16.51 0.07
N LEU A 329 -19.16 16.23 0.23
CA LEU A 329 -20.18 17.25 0.49
C LEU A 329 -19.90 18.03 1.77
N MET A 330 -19.46 17.37 2.84
CA MET A 330 -19.11 18.06 4.07
C MET A 330 -17.88 18.95 3.95
N ILE A 331 -16.82 18.45 3.30
CA ILE A 331 -15.62 19.23 3.03
C ILE A 331 -16.04 20.51 2.28
N PHE A 332 -16.90 20.38 1.28
CA PHE A 332 -17.37 21.50 0.47
C PHE A 332 -18.28 22.47 1.22
N LEU A 333 -19.17 21.98 2.09
CA LEU A 333 -20.14 22.83 2.77
C LEU A 333 -19.58 23.53 4.01
N TYR A 334 -18.66 22.91 4.74
CA TYR A 334 -18.38 23.31 6.13
C TYR A 334 -16.95 23.74 6.44
N PHE A 335 -16.00 23.49 5.55
CA PHE A 335 -14.63 23.90 5.77
C PHE A 335 -14.30 25.22 5.06
N ASP A 336 -13.32 25.93 5.60
CA ASP A 336 -12.84 27.19 5.04
C ASP A 336 -12.10 26.96 3.70
N LYS A 337 -11.88 28.05 2.95
CA LYS A 337 -11.26 28.00 1.62
C LYS A 337 -9.86 27.37 1.63
N LYS A 338 -9.06 27.60 2.68
CA LYS A 338 -7.70 27.06 2.79
C LYS A 338 -7.75 25.55 3.00
N THR A 339 -8.60 25.08 3.92
CA THR A 339 -8.81 23.64 4.16
C THR A 339 -9.34 22.94 2.91
N LYS A 340 -10.34 23.51 2.23
CA LYS A 340 -10.87 22.99 0.97
C LYS A 340 -9.80 22.83 -0.10
N LEU A 341 -8.94 23.84 -0.26
CA LEU A 341 -7.86 23.80 -1.24
C LEU A 341 -6.86 22.69 -0.90
N GLN A 342 -6.50 22.52 0.38
CA GLN A 342 -5.55 21.49 0.78
C GLN A 342 -6.12 20.08 0.61
N VAL A 343 -7.37 19.86 1.02
CA VAL A 343 -8.06 18.57 0.82
C VAL A 343 -8.26 18.28 -0.66
N GLY A 344 -8.63 19.28 -1.46
CA GLY A 344 -8.75 19.15 -2.91
C GLY A 344 -7.47 18.66 -3.58
N LYS A 345 -6.29 19.14 -3.14
CA LYS A 345 -5.00 18.62 -3.63
C LYS A 345 -4.85 17.12 -3.36
N TYR A 346 -5.17 16.67 -2.14
CA TYR A 346 -5.06 15.24 -1.79
C TYR A 346 -6.06 14.38 -2.54
N LEU A 347 -7.28 14.88 -2.80
CA LEU A 347 -8.26 14.17 -3.62
C LEU A 347 -7.80 14.03 -5.07
N VAL A 348 -7.18 15.06 -5.65
CA VAL A 348 -6.55 14.97 -6.98
C VAL A 348 -5.43 13.93 -6.97
N MET A 349 -4.59 13.89 -5.93
CA MET A 349 -3.54 12.88 -5.79
C MET A 349 -4.11 11.46 -5.70
N ILE A 350 -5.18 11.25 -4.91
CA ILE A 350 -5.89 9.97 -4.81
C ILE A 350 -6.39 9.55 -6.19
N ALA A 351 -7.04 10.45 -6.93
CA ALA A 351 -7.51 10.17 -8.28
C ALA A 351 -6.35 9.76 -9.21
N ILE A 352 -5.26 10.54 -9.25
CA ILE A 352 -4.10 10.25 -10.13
C ILE A 352 -3.42 8.93 -9.76
N THR A 353 -3.32 8.58 -8.46
CA THR A 353 -2.78 7.27 -8.03
C THR A 353 -3.69 6.09 -8.37
N SER A 354 -5.01 6.31 -8.42
CA SER A 354 -6.01 5.23 -8.52
C SER A 354 -6.46 4.95 -9.95
N LEU A 355 -6.50 5.98 -10.81
CA LEU A 355 -6.98 5.89 -12.19
C LEU A 355 -6.24 4.86 -13.07
N PRO A 356 -4.90 4.66 -12.96
CA PRO A 356 -4.22 3.64 -13.76
C PRO A 356 -4.77 2.21 -13.56
N PHE A 357 -5.33 1.91 -12.39
CA PHE A 357 -5.91 0.60 -12.08
C PHE A 357 -7.26 0.35 -12.77
N CYS A 358 -7.85 1.36 -13.42
CA CYS A 358 -9.00 1.14 -14.30
C CYS A 358 -8.61 0.38 -15.58
N ILE A 359 -7.33 0.36 -15.93
CA ILE A 359 -6.81 -0.23 -17.17
C ILE A 359 -5.82 -1.36 -16.86
N ILE A 360 -5.06 -1.25 -15.77
CA ILE A 360 -3.99 -2.18 -15.42
C ILE A 360 -4.44 -3.13 -14.30
N GLY A 361 -4.20 -4.43 -14.48
CA GLY A 361 -4.38 -5.47 -13.47
C GLY A 361 -3.15 -6.36 -13.30
N PRO A 362 -3.12 -7.25 -12.29
CA PRO A 362 -4.14 -7.45 -11.26
C PRO A 362 -4.16 -6.33 -10.20
N VAL A 363 -5.35 -6.07 -9.64
CA VAL A 363 -5.58 -5.00 -8.64
C VAL A 363 -5.86 -5.62 -7.28
N GLY A 364 -5.05 -5.28 -6.28
CA GLY A 364 -5.26 -5.67 -4.87
C GLY A 364 -5.14 -4.46 -3.93
N SER A 365 -5.46 -4.64 -2.65
CA SER A 365 -5.51 -3.54 -1.67
C SER A 365 -4.19 -2.78 -1.52
N ARG A 366 -3.04 -3.45 -1.69
CA ARG A 366 -1.70 -2.82 -1.69
C ARG A 366 -1.52 -1.72 -2.74
N CYS A 367 -2.23 -1.82 -3.87
CA CYS A 367 -2.19 -0.84 -4.96
C CYS A 367 -2.65 0.56 -4.51
N PHE A 368 -3.53 0.60 -3.50
CA PHE A 368 -4.11 1.83 -2.97
C PHE A 368 -3.37 2.37 -1.76
N LEU A 369 -2.18 1.84 -1.43
CA LEU A 369 -1.36 2.37 -0.34
C LEU A 369 -1.13 3.89 -0.51
N PRO A 370 -0.68 4.42 -1.66
CA PRO A 370 -0.55 5.87 -1.84
C PRO A 370 -1.85 6.65 -1.59
N ALA A 371 -2.99 6.14 -2.07
CA ALA A 371 -4.30 6.74 -1.83
C ALA A 371 -4.65 6.76 -0.33
N ASN A 372 -4.33 5.68 0.39
CA ASN A 372 -4.50 5.61 1.84
C ASN A 372 -3.66 6.65 2.59
N LEU A 373 -2.40 6.86 2.18
CA LEU A 373 -1.53 7.88 2.76
C LEU A 373 -2.12 9.28 2.58
N PHE A 374 -2.65 9.59 1.40
CA PHE A 374 -3.33 10.87 1.16
C PHE A 374 -4.64 11.00 1.96
N MET A 375 -5.39 9.93 2.20
CA MET A 375 -6.55 9.96 3.10
C MET A 375 -6.14 10.23 4.56
N ILE A 376 -5.01 9.69 5.02
CA ILE A 376 -4.47 10.02 6.35
C ILE A 376 -4.09 11.51 6.42
N MET A 377 -3.57 12.09 5.33
CA MET A 377 -3.30 13.54 5.26
C MET A 377 -4.57 14.39 5.24
N ILE A 378 -5.64 13.92 4.57
CA ILE A 378 -6.96 14.56 4.65
C ILE A 378 -7.44 14.53 6.09
N ALA A 379 -7.36 13.38 6.77
CA ALA A 379 -7.71 13.26 8.18
C ALA A 379 -6.95 14.31 8.98
N GLY A 380 -5.61 14.38 8.85
CA GLY A 380 -4.77 15.36 9.53
C GLY A 380 -5.12 16.82 9.28
N THR A 381 -5.60 17.15 8.08
CA THR A 381 -6.02 18.51 7.68
C THR A 381 -7.37 18.89 8.29
N LEU A 382 -8.31 17.94 8.33
CA LEU A 382 -9.64 18.14 8.93
C LEU A 382 -9.61 18.07 10.46
N HIS A 383 -8.53 17.51 10.98
CA HIS A 383 -8.35 17.13 12.35
C HIS A 383 -7.97 18.33 13.25
N ASP A 384 -8.64 18.44 14.40
CA ASP A 384 -8.51 19.54 15.37
C ASP A 384 -8.69 19.01 16.81
N PHE A 385 -7.77 18.16 17.30
CA PHE A 385 -7.75 17.55 18.65
C PHE A 385 -7.37 18.59 19.72
N ASN A 386 -7.79 19.85 19.57
CA ASN A 386 -7.58 20.86 20.60
C ASN A 386 -8.41 20.61 21.87
N ASP A 387 -9.32 19.63 21.87
CA ASP A 387 -10.29 19.36 22.94
C ASP A 387 -9.95 18.22 23.92
N GLY A 388 -8.69 17.81 24.06
CA GLY A 388 -8.24 17.36 25.39
C GLY A 388 -7.34 16.14 25.51
N LYS A 389 -6.67 16.11 26.67
CA LYS A 389 -5.75 15.06 27.14
C LYS A 389 -6.35 13.65 27.10
N LYS A 390 -7.67 13.50 27.22
CA LYS A 390 -8.35 12.19 27.20
C LYS A 390 -8.30 11.52 25.83
N VAL A 391 -8.54 12.28 24.74
CA VAL A 391 -8.49 11.76 23.36
C VAL A 391 -7.07 11.35 22.98
N SER A 392 -6.08 12.16 23.37
CA SER A 392 -4.65 11.84 23.24
C SER A 392 -4.29 10.48 23.88
N LYS A 393 -4.78 10.23 25.09
CA LYS A 393 -4.54 8.97 25.79
C LYS A 393 -5.20 7.81 25.06
N ALA A 394 -6.46 7.96 24.64
CA ALA A 394 -7.20 6.92 23.92
C ALA A 394 -6.52 6.50 22.61
N ILE A 395 -6.09 7.47 21.79
CA ILE A 395 -5.37 7.19 20.52
C ILE A 395 -4.07 6.44 20.78
N LYS A 396 -3.29 6.88 21.77
CA LYS A 396 -2.03 6.20 22.13
C LYS A 396 -2.28 4.79 22.65
N THR A 397 -3.29 4.60 23.49
CA THR A 397 -3.68 3.28 24.00
C THR A 397 -4.13 2.37 22.86
N ALA A 398 -4.97 2.86 21.94
CA ALA A 398 -5.39 2.10 20.77
C ALA A 398 -4.20 1.74 19.86
N GLY A 399 -3.27 2.67 19.62
CA GLY A 399 -2.07 2.42 18.84
C GLY A 399 -1.16 1.35 19.45
N VAL A 400 -0.98 1.39 20.78
CA VAL A 400 -0.24 0.35 21.51
C VAL A 400 -0.98 -0.98 21.46
N ALA A 401 -2.31 -0.98 21.58
CA ALA A 401 -3.12 -2.20 21.50
C ALA A 401 -3.04 -2.86 20.11
N VAL A 402 -3.14 -2.08 19.03
CA VAL A 402 -2.96 -2.56 17.65
C VAL A 402 -1.57 -3.18 17.49
N PHE A 403 -0.53 -2.48 17.92
CA PHE A 403 0.84 -2.99 17.86
C PHE A 403 1.02 -4.31 18.62
N ILE A 404 0.50 -4.41 19.86
CA ILE A 404 0.58 -5.64 20.66
C ILE A 404 -0.20 -6.76 20.00
N LEU A 405 -1.40 -6.48 19.47
CA LEU A 405 -2.22 -7.47 18.77
C LEU A 405 -1.48 -8.04 17.57
N ASP A 406 -0.92 -7.16 16.71
CA ASP A 406 -0.13 -7.61 15.56
C ASP A 406 1.07 -8.42 16.01
N LEU A 407 1.81 -7.97 17.03
CA LEU A 407 2.97 -8.68 17.53
C LEU A 407 2.60 -10.09 18.01
N VAL A 408 1.49 -10.25 18.74
CA VAL A 408 0.98 -11.55 19.18
C VAL A 408 0.56 -12.40 17.98
N CYS A 409 -0.26 -11.87 17.07
CA CYS A 409 -0.74 -12.60 15.90
C CYS A 409 0.41 -13.08 15.02
N TYR A 410 1.35 -12.20 14.64
CA TYR A 410 2.49 -12.58 13.81
C TYR A 410 3.50 -13.47 14.53
N SER A 411 3.62 -13.38 15.86
CA SER A 411 4.42 -14.36 16.63
C SER A 411 3.80 -15.76 16.59
N ILE A 412 2.47 -15.87 16.71
CA ILE A 412 1.74 -17.15 16.57
C ILE A 412 1.92 -17.71 15.16
N ILE A 413 1.79 -16.85 14.13
CA ILE A 413 1.98 -17.25 12.73
C ILE A 413 3.42 -17.72 12.50
N SER A 414 4.42 -16.94 12.94
CA SER A 414 5.84 -17.29 12.81
C SER A 414 6.16 -18.63 13.49
N PHE A 415 5.62 -18.86 14.69
CA PHE A 415 5.74 -20.15 15.37
C PHE A 415 5.07 -21.29 14.60
N SER A 416 3.89 -21.06 14.00
CA SER A 416 3.21 -22.04 13.16
C SER A 416 4.02 -22.38 11.90
N CYS A 417 4.62 -21.39 11.24
CA CYS A 417 5.52 -21.59 10.10
C CYS A 417 6.76 -22.39 10.51
N TRP A 418 7.37 -22.06 11.64
CA TRP A 418 8.52 -22.80 12.18
C TRP A 418 8.15 -24.27 12.48
N LYS A 419 7.04 -24.51 13.18
CA LYS A 419 6.54 -25.86 13.50
C LYS A 419 6.29 -26.68 12.22
N LYS A 420 5.75 -26.06 11.18
CA LYS A 420 5.52 -26.70 9.87
C LYS A 420 6.83 -27.18 9.24
N VAL A 421 7.88 -26.36 9.25
CA VAL A 421 9.21 -26.73 8.74
C VAL A 421 9.83 -27.87 9.55
N GLU A 422 9.78 -27.79 10.87
CA GLU A 422 10.34 -28.84 11.75
C GLU A 422 9.60 -30.18 11.60
N THR A 423 8.27 -30.13 11.46
CA THR A 423 7.43 -31.30 11.20
C THR A 423 7.74 -31.93 9.83
N ALA A 424 8.07 -31.11 8.83
CA ALA A 424 8.53 -31.60 7.53
C ALA A 424 9.90 -32.30 7.65
N ARG A 425 10.86 -31.67 8.35
CA ARG A 425 12.19 -32.24 8.57
C ARG A 425 12.13 -33.58 9.29
N ALA A 426 11.40 -33.66 10.41
CA ALA A 426 11.26 -34.89 11.18
C ALA A 426 10.67 -36.05 10.35
N GLN A 427 9.62 -35.78 9.55
CA GLN A 427 9.02 -36.81 8.70
C GLN A 427 9.96 -37.26 7.58
N VAL A 428 10.73 -36.35 6.99
CA VAL A 428 11.74 -36.69 5.97
C VAL A 428 12.88 -37.51 6.58
N GLU A 429 13.33 -37.17 7.79
CA GLU A 429 14.34 -37.94 8.53
C GLU A 429 13.86 -39.36 8.88
N GLU A 430 12.56 -39.54 9.12
CA GLU A 430 11.89 -40.85 9.26
C GLU A 430 11.77 -41.63 7.93
N GLY A 431 12.23 -41.06 6.81
CA GLY A 431 12.18 -41.68 5.49
C GLY A 431 10.83 -41.54 4.76
N LYS A 432 9.93 -40.66 5.24
CA LYS A 432 8.65 -40.41 4.55
C LYS A 432 8.87 -39.53 3.32
N LYS A 433 8.34 -39.98 2.17
CA LYS A 433 8.28 -39.19 0.94
C LYS A 433 7.02 -38.31 0.84
N VAL A 434 5.99 -38.64 1.60
CA VAL A 434 4.75 -37.86 1.71
C VAL A 434 4.65 -37.34 3.13
N VAL A 435 4.75 -36.02 3.27
CA VAL A 435 4.78 -35.29 4.55
C VAL A 435 3.41 -34.69 4.80
N GLN A 436 2.85 -34.99 5.96
CA GLN A 436 1.58 -34.40 6.43
C GLN A 436 1.87 -33.09 7.15
N LEU A 437 1.27 -31.98 6.71
CA LEU A 437 1.47 -30.65 7.27
C LEU A 437 0.16 -30.02 7.71
N GLU A 438 0.19 -29.34 8.86
CA GLU A 438 -0.95 -28.52 9.28
C GLU A 438 -0.97 -27.19 8.50
N LYS A 439 -2.17 -26.68 8.19
CA LYS A 439 -2.34 -25.32 7.65
C LYS A 439 -1.81 -24.27 8.63
N THR A 440 -1.34 -23.15 8.09
CA THR A 440 -0.78 -22.08 8.93
C THR A 440 -1.87 -21.48 9.83
N THR A 441 -1.64 -21.50 11.14
CA THR A 441 -2.52 -20.83 12.11
C THR A 441 -2.56 -19.34 11.81
N LEU A 442 -3.78 -18.77 11.72
CA LEU A 442 -4.01 -17.37 11.29
C LEU A 442 -3.44 -17.04 9.89
N GLY A 443 -3.35 -18.03 8.99
CA GLY A 443 -2.83 -17.83 7.63
C GLY A 443 -3.55 -16.74 6.82
N PHE A 444 -4.79 -16.39 7.13
CA PHE A 444 -5.49 -15.26 6.49
C PHE A 444 -4.79 -13.90 6.70
N MET A 445 -3.86 -13.78 7.66
CA MET A 445 -3.02 -12.59 7.88
C MET A 445 -1.70 -12.64 7.09
N LEU A 446 -1.52 -13.62 6.21
CA LEU A 446 -0.40 -13.74 5.29
C LEU A 446 -0.87 -13.67 3.84
N HIS A 447 0.03 -13.26 2.95
CA HIS A 447 -0.26 -13.31 1.53
C HIS A 447 -0.02 -14.72 1.02
N ALA A 448 -1.09 -15.44 0.65
CA ALA A 448 -0.98 -16.77 0.04
C ALA A 448 -0.05 -17.74 0.82
N PRO A 449 -0.25 -17.96 2.14
CA PRO A 449 0.65 -18.79 2.94
C PRO A 449 0.55 -20.30 2.66
N ASP A 450 -0.59 -20.72 2.13
CA ASP A 450 -1.01 -22.11 1.93
C ASP A 450 -1.76 -22.22 0.59
N GLU A 451 -1.35 -21.47 -0.45
CA GLU A 451 -1.85 -21.69 -1.82
C GLU A 451 -1.77 -23.17 -2.17
N GLU A 452 -2.65 -23.69 -3.04
CA GLU A 452 -2.59 -25.09 -3.50
C GLU A 452 -1.14 -25.42 -3.82
N TRP A 453 -0.55 -26.33 -3.02
CA TRP A 453 0.87 -26.69 -3.08
C TRP A 453 1.12 -27.50 -4.35
N HIS A 454 0.97 -26.85 -5.49
CA HIS A 454 1.38 -27.35 -6.78
C HIS A 454 2.89 -27.54 -6.77
N HIS A 455 3.36 -28.37 -7.69
CA HIS A 455 4.76 -28.81 -7.78
C HIS A 455 5.79 -27.67 -7.61
N LEU A 456 5.52 -26.47 -8.13
CA LEU A 456 6.41 -25.32 -8.04
C LEU A 456 6.57 -24.77 -6.62
N VAL A 457 5.47 -24.62 -5.87
CA VAL A 457 5.49 -24.09 -4.50
C VAL A 457 6.16 -25.09 -3.57
N ALA A 458 5.83 -26.37 -3.70
CA ALA A 458 6.46 -27.47 -2.97
C ALA A 458 7.98 -27.52 -3.19
N ARG A 459 8.43 -27.47 -4.46
CA ARG A 459 9.86 -27.45 -4.80
C ARG A 459 10.58 -26.27 -4.15
N ARG A 460 10.02 -25.06 -4.24
CA ARG A 460 10.63 -23.86 -3.65
C ARG A 460 10.69 -23.93 -2.13
N PHE A 461 9.65 -24.48 -1.49
CA PHE A 461 9.68 -24.72 -0.06
C PHE A 461 10.76 -25.73 0.33
N CYS A 462 10.92 -26.81 -0.43
CA CYS A 462 12.01 -27.76 -0.21
C CYS A 462 13.37 -27.09 -0.33
N GLU A 463 13.61 -26.36 -1.41
CA GLU A 463 14.88 -25.67 -1.65
C GLU A 463 15.20 -24.67 -0.53
N HIS A 464 14.23 -23.86 -0.12
CA HIS A 464 14.43 -22.86 0.93
C HIS A 464 14.77 -23.49 2.30
N ASN A 465 14.16 -24.65 2.61
CA ASN A 465 14.29 -25.29 3.92
C ASN A 465 15.32 -26.42 3.96
N ASN A 466 16.03 -26.67 2.85
CA ASN A 466 16.96 -27.78 2.64
C ASN A 466 16.32 -29.17 2.81
N LEU A 467 15.13 -29.37 2.21
CA LEU A 467 14.46 -30.67 2.13
C LEU A 467 14.69 -31.31 0.75
N PRO A 468 14.57 -32.64 0.61
CA PRO A 468 14.64 -33.33 -0.67
C PRO A 468 13.58 -32.80 -1.66
N GLU A 469 13.97 -32.58 -2.92
CA GLU A 469 13.07 -32.05 -3.95
C GLU A 469 11.89 -32.99 -4.29
N ASP A 470 12.03 -34.31 -4.07
CA ASP A 470 10.98 -35.29 -4.31
C ASP A 470 9.95 -35.42 -3.17
N THR A 471 10.08 -34.59 -2.13
CA THR A 471 9.13 -34.54 -0.99
C THR A 471 7.77 -34.02 -1.45
N LYS A 472 6.71 -34.80 -1.16
CA LYS A 472 5.31 -34.42 -1.41
C LYS A 472 4.66 -33.96 -0.11
N PHE A 473 3.75 -32.99 -0.20
CA PHE A 473 3.06 -32.41 0.94
C PHE A 473 1.55 -32.63 0.85
N GLU A 474 0.93 -33.04 1.96
CA GLU A 474 -0.52 -33.17 2.13
C GLU A 474 -0.96 -32.35 3.36
N PHE A 475 -2.15 -31.74 3.30
CA PHE A 475 -2.66 -30.76 4.27
C PHE A 475 -4.02 -31.13 4.88
#